data_AF-A0A1T4Q1J2-F1
#
_entry.id   AF-A0A1T4Q1J2-F1
#
_cell.length_a   1.000
_cell.length_b   1.000
_cell.length_c   1.000
_cell.angle_alpha   90.00
_cell.angle_beta   90.00
_cell.angle_gamma   90.00
#
_symmetry.space_group_name_H-M   'P 1'
#
loop_
_entity.id
_entity.type
_entity.pdbx_description
1 polymer ?
#
loop_
_entity_poly.entity_id
_entity_poly.type
_entity_poly.pdbx_seq_one_letter_code
_entity_poly.pdbx_strand_id
1 'polypeptide(L)'
;MKLKVLCEKCNKDMNKAVAEAFETYQVGKVKCKTCSKRNTRYISESDLLIYFACSCILYTLAVIAIYFLFNLMTTISPFIVYGIIILLFIGMYFLTKMICYYIYEKAPFKSQWKTFEFKEDVEGIKKRLKWQFILFLLVALMFGSQPDLINYAFLLLITFTILIIIKVYLSLRNERNTVESKKKISAE
;
A
#
# COMPACT_ATOMS: atom_id res chain seq x y z
N MET A 1 10.53 -9.52 -14.43
CA MET A 1 9.42 -10.46 -14.11
C MET A 1 8.10 -9.70 -14.30
N LYS A 2 7.29 -10.01 -15.33
CA LYS A 2 5.98 -9.36 -15.51
C LYS A 2 4.98 -10.04 -14.56
N LEU A 3 4.75 -9.46 -13.38
CA LEU A 3 3.55 -9.82 -12.60
C LEU A 3 2.33 -9.35 -13.41
N LYS A 4 1.48 -10.30 -13.80
CA LYS A 4 0.27 -10.04 -14.58
C LYS A 4 -0.91 -10.66 -13.83
N VAL A 5 -1.74 -9.80 -13.25
CA VAL A 5 -2.99 -10.25 -12.65
C VAL A 5 -4.00 -10.54 -13.76
N LEU A 6 -4.44 -11.79 -13.85
CA LEU A 6 -5.42 -12.23 -14.84
C LEU A 6 -6.81 -12.39 -14.22
N CYS A 7 -7.85 -12.13 -15.02
CA CYS A 7 -9.22 -12.44 -14.64
C CYS A 7 -9.47 -13.95 -14.63
N GLU A 8 -9.98 -14.49 -13.52
CA GLU A 8 -10.30 -15.92 -13.39
C GLU A 8 -11.32 -16.41 -14.43
N LYS A 9 -12.17 -15.51 -14.97
CA LYS A 9 -13.27 -15.87 -15.87
C LYS A 9 -12.98 -15.66 -17.36
N CYS A 10 -12.11 -14.71 -17.70
CA CYS A 10 -11.83 -14.38 -19.10
C CYS A 10 -10.35 -14.34 -19.45
N ASN A 11 -9.47 -14.65 -18.49
CA ASN A 11 -8.02 -14.70 -18.62
C ASN A 11 -7.36 -13.42 -19.20
N LYS A 12 -8.08 -12.30 -19.19
CA LYS A 12 -7.57 -10.99 -19.63
C LYS A 12 -6.91 -10.25 -18.46
N ASP A 13 -5.97 -9.37 -18.80
CA ASP A 13 -5.20 -8.54 -17.88
C ASP A 13 -6.12 -7.64 -17.03
N MET A 14 -5.88 -7.64 -15.72
CA MET A 14 -6.59 -6.86 -14.71
C MET A 14 -5.70 -5.89 -13.94
N ASN A 15 -4.40 -5.78 -14.29
CA ASN A 15 -3.43 -4.92 -13.63
C ASN A 15 -3.97 -3.50 -13.39
N LYS A 16 -4.56 -2.87 -14.41
CA LYS A 16 -5.13 -1.51 -14.26
C LYS A 16 -6.26 -1.44 -13.23
N ALA A 17 -7.17 -2.43 -13.23
CA ALA A 17 -8.31 -2.45 -12.31
C ALA A 17 -7.88 -2.75 -10.87
N VAL A 18 -6.88 -3.62 -10.69
CA VAL A 18 -6.32 -3.94 -9.38
C VAL A 18 -5.56 -2.74 -8.82
N ALA A 19 -4.69 -2.12 -9.61
CA ALA A 19 -3.96 -0.93 -9.17
C ALA A 19 -4.92 0.18 -8.73
N GLU A 20 -5.96 0.46 -9.52
CA GLU A 20 -6.99 1.46 -9.19
C GLU A 20 -7.75 1.12 -7.91
N ALA A 21 -8.05 -0.16 -7.66
CA ALA A 21 -8.69 -0.59 -6.42
C ALA A 21 -7.81 -0.30 -5.18
N PHE A 22 -6.50 -0.56 -5.26
CA PHE A 22 -5.58 -0.24 -4.16
C PHE A 22 -5.38 1.27 -3.98
N GLU A 23 -5.20 2.02 -5.08
CA GLU A 23 -4.99 3.48 -5.04
C GLU A 23 -6.21 4.24 -4.52
N THR A 24 -7.41 3.71 -4.75
CA THR A 24 -8.65 4.31 -4.25
C THR A 24 -9.09 3.74 -2.90
N TYR A 25 -8.29 2.84 -2.31
CA TYR A 25 -8.58 2.10 -1.07
C TYR A 25 -9.95 1.39 -1.11
N GLN A 26 -10.26 0.76 -2.24
CA GLN A 26 -11.49 0.00 -2.44
C GLN A 26 -11.40 -1.36 -1.74
N VAL A 27 -12.27 -1.55 -0.75
CA VAL A 27 -12.52 -2.86 -0.11
C VAL A 27 -13.48 -3.67 -0.97
N GLY A 28 -13.25 -4.98 -1.08
CA GLY A 28 -14.13 -5.94 -1.74
C GLY A 28 -13.55 -6.63 -2.96
N LYS A 29 -14.44 -7.24 -3.76
CA LYS A 29 -14.07 -7.94 -4.99
C LYS A 29 -13.85 -6.99 -6.15
N VAL A 30 -12.71 -7.12 -6.83
CA VAL A 30 -12.37 -6.31 -8.00
C VAL A 30 -13.22 -6.74 -9.22
N LYS A 31 -13.83 -5.77 -9.90
CA LYS A 31 -14.59 -5.98 -11.14
C LYS A 31 -13.62 -5.98 -12.33
N CYS A 32 -13.67 -7.03 -13.16
CA CYS A 32 -12.92 -7.05 -14.42
C CYS A 32 -13.51 -6.02 -15.39
N LYS A 33 -12.67 -5.15 -15.96
CA LYS A 33 -13.12 -4.15 -16.94
C LYS A 33 -13.57 -4.76 -18.26
N THR A 34 -13.08 -5.95 -18.61
CA THR A 34 -13.39 -6.57 -19.91
C THR A 34 -14.65 -7.42 -19.91
N CYS A 35 -14.87 -8.23 -18.87
CA CYS A 35 -16.05 -9.11 -18.79
C CYS A 35 -17.10 -8.61 -17.80
N SER A 36 -16.86 -7.49 -17.10
CA SER A 36 -17.72 -6.91 -16.06
C SER A 36 -18.03 -7.82 -14.86
N LYS A 37 -17.49 -9.04 -14.81
CA LYS A 37 -17.67 -9.97 -13.69
C LYS A 37 -16.70 -9.63 -12.56
N ARG A 38 -17.12 -9.87 -11.32
CA ARG A 38 -16.27 -9.76 -10.11
C ARG A 38 -15.43 -11.04 -9.96
N ASN A 39 -14.15 -10.88 -9.62
CA ASN A 39 -13.26 -12.00 -9.28
C ASN A 39 -13.56 -12.56 -7.89
N THR A 40 -13.08 -13.76 -7.59
CA THR A 40 -13.28 -14.39 -6.27
C THR A 40 -12.40 -13.79 -5.19
N ARG A 41 -11.20 -13.30 -5.53
CA ARG A 41 -10.29 -12.61 -4.60
C ARG A 41 -10.93 -11.36 -4.00
N TYR A 42 -11.01 -11.32 -2.66
CA TYR A 42 -11.61 -10.24 -1.86
C TYR A 42 -10.52 -9.37 -1.21
N ILE A 43 -10.41 -8.10 -1.60
CA ILE A 43 -9.50 -7.14 -0.95
C ILE A 43 -10.12 -6.74 0.38
N SER A 44 -9.43 -6.97 1.51
CA SER A 44 -9.90 -6.57 2.84
C SER A 44 -9.13 -5.37 3.38
N GLU A 45 -9.51 -4.86 4.56
CA GLU A 45 -8.78 -3.79 5.25
C GLU A 45 -7.30 -4.14 5.42
N SER A 46 -6.98 -5.39 5.79
CA SER A 46 -5.59 -5.80 6.00
C SER A 46 -4.73 -5.67 4.73
N ASP A 47 -5.27 -6.03 3.55
CA ASP A 47 -4.57 -5.87 2.27
C ASP A 47 -4.24 -4.40 1.99
N LEU A 48 -5.22 -3.52 2.23
CA LEU A 48 -5.08 -2.08 2.01
C LEU A 48 -4.11 -1.46 3.02
N LEU A 49 -4.12 -1.94 4.27
CA LEU A 49 -3.17 -1.51 5.30
C LEU A 49 -1.74 -1.97 4.98
N ILE A 50 -1.55 -3.18 4.44
CA ILE A 50 -0.23 -3.63 3.98
C ILE A 50 0.25 -2.76 2.82
N TYR A 51 -0.62 -2.49 1.83
CA TYR A 51 -0.28 -1.61 0.72
C TYR A 51 0.08 -0.20 1.22
N PHE A 52 -0.70 0.34 2.15
CA PHE A 52 -0.43 1.62 2.80
C PHE A 52 0.90 1.61 3.54
N ALA A 53 1.18 0.58 4.34
CA ALA A 53 2.43 0.43 5.08
C ALA A 53 3.65 0.42 4.15
N CYS A 54 3.61 -0.40 3.11
CA CYS A 54 4.66 -0.48 2.10
C CYS A 54 4.86 0.87 1.38
N SER A 55 3.77 1.55 1.05
CA SER A 55 3.82 2.88 0.44
C SER A 55 4.45 3.91 1.37
N CYS A 56 4.03 3.96 2.64
CA CYS A 56 4.60 4.86 3.65
C CYS A 56 6.10 4.63 3.85
N ILE A 57 6.55 3.37 3.94
CA ILE A 57 7.98 3.04 4.03
C ILE A 57 8.71 3.53 2.78
N LEU A 58 8.16 3.26 1.59
CA LEU A 58 8.78 3.66 0.33
C LEU A 58 8.90 5.19 0.22
N TYR A 59 7.82 5.93 0.53
CA TYR A 59 7.84 7.39 0.54
C TYR A 59 8.78 7.95 1.62
N THR A 60 8.85 7.30 2.78
CA THR A 60 9.81 7.66 3.83
C THR A 60 11.22 7.57 3.26
N LEU A 61 11.63 6.39 2.77
CA LEU A 61 12.96 6.16 2.18
C LEU A 61 13.27 7.16 1.05
N ALA A 62 12.28 7.51 0.23
CA ALA A 62 12.42 8.50 -0.82
C ALA A 62 12.71 9.90 -0.28
N VAL A 63 12.00 10.35 0.75
CA VAL A 63 12.26 11.63 1.42
C VAL A 63 13.69 11.65 1.98
N ILE A 64 14.12 10.57 2.63
CA ILE A 64 15.50 10.42 3.14
C ILE A 64 16.51 10.54 2.00
N ALA A 65 16.31 9.79 0.92
CA ALA A 65 17.21 9.79 -0.24
C ALA A 65 17.28 11.18 -0.90
N ILE A 66 16.15 11.86 -1.07
CA ILE A 66 16.08 13.21 -1.64
C ILE A 66 16.88 14.19 -0.77
N TYR A 67 16.78 14.11 0.55
CA TYR A 67 17.56 14.94 1.45
C TYR A 67 19.07 14.72 1.30
N PHE A 68 19.52 13.45 1.23
CA PHE A 68 20.93 13.15 0.97
C PHE A 68 21.39 13.65 -0.40
N LEU A 69 20.54 13.52 -1.42
CA LEU A 69 20.82 14.00 -2.77
C LEU A 69 20.98 15.53 -2.83
N PHE A 70 20.15 16.28 -2.10
CA PHE A 70 20.32 17.72 -1.97
C PHE A 70 21.62 18.11 -1.28
N ASN A 71 22.04 17.39 -0.23
CA ASN A 71 23.35 17.61 0.38
C ASN A 71 24.51 17.26 -0.58
N LEU A 72 24.36 16.25 -1.44
CA LEU A 72 25.35 15.89 -2.46
C LEU A 72 25.47 16.93 -3.58
N MET A 73 24.48 17.82 -3.75
CA MET A 73 24.47 18.87 -4.76
C MET A 73 25.60 19.89 -4.58
N THR A 74 26.18 19.99 -3.38
CA THR A 74 27.38 20.82 -3.14
C THR A 74 28.65 20.21 -3.73
N THR A 75 28.65 18.90 -3.98
CA THR A 75 29.82 18.13 -4.44
C THR A 75 29.68 17.65 -5.88
N ILE A 76 28.44 17.41 -6.32
CA ILE A 76 28.10 16.87 -7.65
C ILE A 76 27.25 17.89 -8.41
N SER A 77 27.43 17.99 -9.72
CA SER A 77 26.66 18.91 -10.57
C SER A 77 25.13 18.77 -10.32
N PRO A 78 24.41 19.90 -10.13
CA PRO A 78 22.96 19.95 -9.99
C PRO A 78 22.18 19.09 -10.99
N PHE A 79 22.65 19.07 -12.25
CA PHE A 79 21.97 18.36 -13.33
C PHE A 79 21.94 16.84 -13.11
N ILE A 80 23.02 16.28 -12.55
CA ILE A 80 23.11 14.86 -12.21
C ILE A 80 22.17 14.53 -11.06
N VAL A 81 22.16 15.37 -10.02
CA VAL A 81 21.30 15.19 -8.84
C VAL A 81 19.83 15.20 -9.24
N TYR A 82 19.39 16.16 -10.07
CA TYR A 82 18.02 16.20 -10.56
C TYR A 82 17.67 14.97 -11.41
N GLY A 83 18.59 14.49 -12.26
CA GLY A 83 18.41 13.25 -13.02
C GLY A 83 18.16 12.04 -12.11
N ILE A 84 18.91 11.91 -11.02
CA ILE A 84 18.73 10.83 -10.04
C ILE A 84 17.36 10.94 -9.34
N ILE A 85 16.93 12.15 -8.96
CA ILE A 85 15.61 12.37 -8.34
C ILE A 85 14.48 11.92 -9.28
N ILE A 86 14.56 12.27 -10.57
CA ILE A 86 13.56 11.86 -11.57
C ILE A 86 13.51 10.33 -11.68
N LEU A 87 14.67 9.67 -11.78
CA LEU A 87 14.75 8.21 -11.83
C LEU A 87 14.19 7.56 -10.57
N LEU A 88 14.40 8.16 -9.40
CA LEU A 88 13.86 7.70 -8.12
C LEU A 88 12.32 7.73 -8.14
N PHE A 89 11.70 8.83 -8.58
CA PHE A 89 10.24 8.91 -8.69
C PHE A 89 9.66 7.91 -9.70
N ILE A 90 10.31 7.74 -10.87
CA ILE A 90 9.91 6.72 -11.85
C ILE A 90 9.98 5.33 -11.23
N GLY A 91 11.07 5.02 -10.54
CA GLY A 91 11.25 3.74 -9.85
C GLY A 91 10.17 3.48 -8.81
N MET A 92 9.86 4.47 -7.96
CA MET A 92 8.79 4.38 -6.97
C MET A 92 7.42 4.16 -7.60
N TYR A 93 7.11 4.85 -8.70
CA TYR A 93 5.86 4.66 -9.41
C TYR A 93 5.69 3.20 -9.88
N PHE A 94 6.72 2.60 -10.47
CA PHE A 94 6.65 1.19 -10.86
C PHE A 94 6.61 0.26 -9.64
N LEU A 95 7.35 0.56 -8.58
CA LEU A 95 7.41 -0.28 -7.39
C LEU A 95 6.06 -0.33 -6.66
N THR A 96 5.39 0.81 -6.49
CA THR A 96 4.04 0.86 -5.87
C THR A 96 3.03 0.03 -6.64
N LYS A 97 3.03 0.08 -7.98
CA LYS A 97 2.18 -0.80 -8.81
C LYS A 97 2.50 -2.28 -8.61
N MET A 98 3.78 -2.63 -8.55
CA MET A 98 4.22 -4.01 -8.32
C MET A 98 3.79 -4.53 -6.94
N ILE A 99 3.82 -3.69 -5.91
CA ILE A 99 3.33 -4.03 -4.56
C ILE A 99 1.84 -4.36 -4.61
N CYS A 100 1.01 -3.56 -5.32
CA CYS A 100 -0.42 -3.87 -5.49
C CYS A 100 -0.64 -5.27 -6.08
N TYR A 101 0.08 -5.59 -7.17
CA TYR A 101 -0.07 -6.88 -7.85
C TYR A 101 0.39 -8.03 -6.98
N TYR A 102 1.50 -7.85 -6.27
CA TYR A 102 2.02 -8.85 -5.34
C TYR A 102 1.05 -9.14 -4.20
N ILE A 103 0.49 -8.12 -3.54
CA ILE A 103 -0.48 -8.29 -2.45
C ILE A 103 -1.76 -8.98 -2.98
N TYR A 104 -2.22 -8.59 -4.17
CA TYR A 104 -3.42 -9.16 -4.75
C TYR A 104 -3.27 -10.66 -5.07
N GLU A 105 -2.20 -11.03 -5.79
CA GLU A 105 -1.98 -12.42 -6.23
C GLU A 105 -1.52 -13.35 -5.11
N LYS A 106 -0.50 -12.92 -4.36
CA LYS A 106 0.15 -13.77 -3.36
C LYS A 106 -0.58 -13.77 -2.03
N ALA A 107 -1.27 -12.68 -1.70
CA ALA A 107 -1.99 -12.53 -0.43
C ALA A 107 -1.14 -13.02 0.77
N PRO A 108 0.05 -12.43 0.99
CA PRO A 108 1.16 -13.06 1.72
C PRO A 108 0.80 -13.57 3.12
N PHE A 109 -0.14 -12.91 3.80
CA PHE A 109 -0.54 -13.26 5.18
C PHE A 109 -1.92 -13.92 5.27
N LYS A 110 -2.59 -14.16 4.14
CA LYS A 110 -3.95 -14.73 4.12
C LYS A 110 -4.23 -15.63 2.91
N SER A 111 -3.22 -16.31 2.41
CA SER A 111 -3.32 -17.23 1.28
C SER A 111 -4.47 -18.24 1.41
N GLN A 112 -4.75 -18.70 2.63
CA GLN A 112 -5.78 -19.69 2.97
C GLN A 112 -7.23 -19.16 3.00
N TRP A 113 -7.43 -17.85 3.11
CA TRP A 113 -8.78 -17.23 3.19
C TRP A 113 -8.93 -16.00 2.27
N LYS A 114 -8.12 -15.93 1.23
CA LYS A 114 -8.09 -14.81 0.26
C LYS A 114 -9.40 -14.55 -0.49
N THR A 115 -10.31 -15.52 -0.53
CA THR A 115 -11.64 -15.45 -1.16
C THR A 115 -12.78 -15.18 -0.17
N PHE A 116 -12.49 -15.19 1.13
CA PHE A 116 -13.50 -14.98 2.16
C PHE A 116 -13.98 -13.53 2.15
N GLU A 117 -15.30 -13.35 2.16
CA GLU A 117 -15.92 -12.02 2.22
C GLU A 117 -16.15 -11.61 3.67
N PHE A 118 -15.56 -10.49 4.05
CA PHE A 118 -15.74 -9.89 5.37
C PHE A 118 -16.89 -8.87 5.34
N LYS A 119 -17.58 -8.69 6.48
CA LYS A 119 -18.54 -7.60 6.66
C LYS A 119 -17.77 -6.42 7.27
N GLU A 120 -17.24 -5.56 6.40
CA GLU A 120 -16.41 -4.42 6.78
C GLU A 120 -17.10 -3.09 6.48
N ASP A 121 -16.75 -2.04 7.24
CA ASP A 121 -17.17 -0.66 6.95
C ASP A 121 -16.36 -0.09 5.79
N VAL A 122 -16.75 -0.44 4.56
CA VAL A 122 -16.05 -0.11 3.32
C VAL A 122 -15.78 1.40 3.18
N GLU A 123 -16.79 2.23 3.42
CA GLU A 123 -16.65 3.69 3.26
C GLU A 123 -15.82 4.30 4.40
N GLY A 124 -15.99 3.82 5.63
CA GLY A 124 -15.18 4.27 6.76
C GLY A 124 -13.71 3.91 6.63
N ILE A 125 -13.40 2.69 6.16
CA ILE A 125 -12.02 2.25 5.90
C ILE A 125 -11.38 3.12 4.82
N LYS A 126 -12.06 3.27 3.68
CA LYS A 126 -11.59 4.08 2.55
C LYS A 126 -11.30 5.51 2.96
N LYS A 127 -12.24 6.16 3.66
CA LYS A 127 -12.08 7.54 4.15
C LYS A 127 -10.90 7.64 5.12
N ARG A 128 -10.79 6.71 6.08
CA ARG A 128 -9.73 6.70 7.09
C ARG A 128 -8.35 6.54 6.46
N LEU A 129 -8.17 5.58 5.55
CA LEU A 129 -6.88 5.34 4.88
C LEU A 129 -6.44 6.54 4.03
N LYS A 130 -7.38 7.18 3.31
CA LYS A 130 -7.09 8.41 2.56
C LYS A 130 -6.64 9.55 3.48
N TRP A 131 -7.33 9.78 4.59
CA TRP A 131 -6.92 10.80 5.56
C TRP A 131 -5.58 10.49 6.20
N GLN A 132 -5.31 9.23 6.54
CA GLN A 132 -4.00 8.80 7.06
C GLN A 132 -2.88 9.06 6.04
N PHE A 133 -3.12 8.83 4.76
CA PHE A 133 -2.16 9.13 3.70
C PHE A 133 -1.91 10.62 3.52
N ILE A 134 -2.98 11.43 3.52
CA ILE A 134 -2.86 12.90 3.43
C ILE A 134 -2.11 13.46 4.64
N LEU A 135 -2.44 13.03 5.85
CA LEU A 135 -1.75 13.44 7.07
C LEU A 135 -0.26 13.06 7.02
N PHE A 136 0.06 11.85 6.55
CA PHE A 136 1.44 11.43 6.35
C PHE A 136 2.20 12.34 5.38
N LEU A 137 1.60 12.71 4.25
CA LEU A 137 2.21 13.63 3.29
C LEU A 137 2.39 15.04 3.85
N LEU A 138 1.41 15.56 4.59
CA LEU A 138 1.50 16.89 5.23
C LEU A 138 2.63 16.94 6.27
N VAL A 139 2.74 15.89 7.09
CA VAL A 139 3.83 15.72 8.05
C VAL A 139 5.17 15.69 7.32
N ALA A 140 5.31 14.88 6.27
CA ALA A 140 6.55 14.81 5.49
C ALA A 140 6.93 16.16 4.86
N LEU A 141 5.95 16.93 4.38
CA LEU A 141 6.16 18.23 3.74
C LEU A 141 6.55 19.33 4.75
N MET A 142 5.87 19.41 5.90
CA MET A 142 6.23 20.39 6.95
C MET A 142 7.69 20.25 7.37
N PHE A 143 8.16 19.02 7.56
CA PHE A 143 9.54 18.78 7.97
C PHE A 143 10.57 19.01 6.87
N GLY A 144 10.21 18.82 5.60
CA GLY A 144 11.07 19.20 4.48
C GLY A 144 11.32 20.71 4.39
N SER A 145 10.44 21.53 4.96
CA SER A 145 10.58 23.00 4.97
C SER A 145 11.40 23.57 6.13
N GLN A 146 11.69 22.76 7.17
CA GLN A 146 12.41 23.18 8.37
C GLN A 146 13.57 22.21 8.66
N PRO A 147 14.78 22.50 8.15
CA PRO A 147 15.95 21.61 8.26
C PRO A 147 16.30 21.29 9.72
N ASP A 148 16.10 22.24 10.63
CA ASP A 148 16.42 22.10 12.05
C ASP A 148 15.59 21.02 12.75
N LEU A 149 14.42 20.68 12.21
CA LEU A 149 13.51 19.68 12.78
C LEU A 149 13.65 18.30 12.13
N ILE A 150 14.62 18.09 11.24
CA ILE A 150 14.69 16.87 10.44
C ILE A 150 14.90 15.60 11.29
N ASN A 151 15.66 15.70 12.39
CA ASN A 151 15.86 14.59 13.33
C ASN A 151 14.53 14.15 13.99
N TYR A 152 13.68 15.10 14.35
CA TYR A 152 12.34 14.82 14.86
C TYR A 152 11.44 14.22 13.78
N ALA A 153 11.60 14.64 12.53
CA ALA A 153 10.89 14.05 11.39
C ALA A 153 11.22 12.56 11.21
N PHE A 154 12.50 12.18 11.28
CA PHE A 154 12.90 10.78 11.22
C PHE A 154 12.29 9.96 12.37
N LEU A 155 12.33 10.48 13.59
CA LEU A 155 11.73 9.83 14.75
C LEU A 155 10.23 9.58 14.52
N LEU A 156 9.49 10.61 14.09
CA LEU A 156 8.05 10.52 13.83
C LEU A 156 7.73 9.54 12.69
N LEU A 157 8.51 9.54 11.60
CA LEU A 157 8.33 8.61 10.49
C LEU A 157 8.56 7.15 10.92
N ILE A 158 9.58 6.91 11.75
CA ILE A 158 9.85 5.58 12.33
C ILE A 158 8.70 5.16 13.25
N THR A 159 8.27 6.02 14.18
CA THR A 159 7.15 5.73 15.09
C THR A 159 5.86 5.44 14.31
N PHE A 160 5.55 6.26 13.31
CA PHE A 160 4.39 6.06 12.44
C PHE A 160 4.44 4.74 11.69
N THR A 161 5.62 4.37 11.16
CA THR A 161 5.83 3.08 10.49
C THR A 161 5.58 1.90 11.44
N ILE A 162 6.11 1.97 12.67
CA ILE A 162 5.89 0.94 13.70
C ILE A 162 4.40 0.81 14.03
N LEU A 163 3.71 1.94 14.23
CA LEU A 163 2.27 1.94 14.52
C LEU A 163 1.44 1.31 13.40
N ILE A 164 1.79 1.56 12.13
CA ILE A 164 1.13 0.91 10.99
C ILE A 164 1.38 -0.60 11.00
N ILE A 165 2.62 -1.04 11.23
CA ILE A 165 2.95 -2.47 11.28
C ILE A 165 2.14 -3.19 12.36
N ILE A 166 2.04 -2.59 13.55
CA ILE A 166 1.21 -3.11 14.65
C ILE A 166 -0.26 -3.17 14.22
N LYS A 167 -0.76 -2.12 13.57
CA LYS A 167 -2.15 -2.07 13.08
C LYS A 167 -2.44 -3.15 12.03
N VAL A 168 -1.51 -3.37 11.09
CA VAL A 168 -1.58 -4.46 10.10
C VAL A 168 -1.68 -5.81 10.80
N TYR A 169 -0.81 -6.06 11.79
CA TYR A 169 -0.81 -7.31 12.56
C TYR A 169 -2.14 -7.54 13.29
N LEU A 170 -2.66 -6.52 13.97
CA LEU A 170 -3.94 -6.61 14.68
C LEU A 170 -5.12 -6.86 13.71
N SER A 171 -5.13 -6.18 12.56
CA SER A 171 -6.15 -6.38 11.52
C SER A 171 -6.12 -7.82 10.97
N LEU A 172 -4.94 -8.34 10.64
CA LEU A 172 -4.76 -9.72 10.19
C LEU A 172 -5.22 -10.75 11.24
N ARG A 173 -4.89 -10.52 12.51
CA ARG A 173 -5.33 -11.39 13.61
C ARG A 173 -6.85 -11.42 13.75
N ASN A 174 -7.49 -10.25 13.68
CA ASN A 174 -8.96 -10.14 13.78
C ASN A 174 -9.67 -10.81 12.60
N GLU A 175 -9.16 -10.62 11.38
CA GLU A 175 -9.66 -11.31 10.19
C GLU A 175 -9.55 -12.83 10.33
N ARG A 176 -8.39 -13.33 10.78
CA ARG A 176 -8.16 -14.77 11.00
C ARG A 176 -9.15 -15.35 12.02
N ASN A 177 -9.33 -14.69 13.17
CA ASN A 177 -10.28 -15.12 14.20
C ASN A 177 -11.72 -15.17 13.65
N THR A 178 -12.09 -14.21 12.80
CA THR A 178 -13.40 -14.17 12.15
C THR A 178 -13.61 -15.36 11.22
N VAL A 179 -12.59 -15.71 10.42
CA VAL A 179 -12.64 -16.88 9.54
C VAL A 179 -12.75 -18.18 10.34
N GLU A 180 -11.95 -18.33 11.40
CA GLU A 180 -11.96 -19.52 12.26
C GLU A 180 -13.31 -19.68 12.99
N SER A 181 -13.90 -18.59 13.50
CA SER A 181 -15.21 -18.63 14.17
C SER A 181 -16.32 -19.11 13.23
N LYS A 182 -16.37 -18.62 11.98
CA LYS A 182 -17.39 -19.07 11.01
C LYS A 182 -17.20 -20.53 10.59
N LYS A 183 -15.95 -21.00 10.48
CA LYS A 183 -15.67 -22.41 10.16
C LYS A 183 -16.19 -23.36 11.23
N LYS A 184 -16.12 -22.96 12.51
CA LYS A 184 -16.68 -23.75 13.62
C LYS A 184 -18.21 -23.84 13.53
N ILE A 185 -18.88 -22.71 13.26
CA ILE A 185 -20.35 -22.67 13.11
C ILE A 185 -20.84 -23.54 11.93
N SER A 186 -20.05 -23.66 10.85
CA SER A 186 -20.43 -24.50 9.70
C SER A 186 -20.14 -26.00 9.86
N ALA A 187 -19.49 -26.40 10.95
CA ALA A 187 -19.12 -27.79 11.23
C ALA A 187 -20.02 -28.45 12.31
N GLU A 188 -20.90 -27.66 12.93
CA GLU A 188 -21.99 -28.09 13.81
C GLU A 188 -23.31 -28.16 13.00
#